data_AF-A0A8B6HS68-F1
#
_entry.id   AF-A0A8B6HS68-F1
#
_cell.length_a   1.000
_cell.length_b   1.000
_cell.length_c   1.000
_cell.angle_alpha   90.00
_cell.angle_beta   90.00
_cell.angle_gamma   90.00
#
_symmetry.space_group_name_H-M   'P 1'
#
loop_
_entity.id
_entity.type
_entity.pdbx_description
1 polymer ?
#
loop_
_entity_poly.entity_id
_entity_poly.type
_entity_poly.pdbx_seq_one_letter_code
_entity_poly.pdbx_strand_id
1 'polypeptide(L)'
;MMVTIQRSAGHNIKWPLRSTKTANHQVATCLHILQPVFNFQQFIDDDENIVDEDLVAWVTIGMYHITHKEDIPVTHTPGMSRSFYLTPFNYFDESPGMSVNNAIRLDAVERDGKTASVNIQRHGIRSDVDCIPKTNPFEAMLKNNPCPIVEC
;
A
#
# COMPACT_ATOMS: atom_id res chain seq x y z
N MET A 1 -0.16 22.49 -0.66
CA MET A 1 -1.14 21.38 -0.62
C MET A 1 -2.02 21.57 0.60
N MET A 2 -3.34 21.74 0.44
CA MET A 2 -4.25 21.91 1.58
C MET A 2 -4.91 20.56 1.92
N VAL A 3 -4.42 19.89 2.95
CA VAL A 3 -5.12 18.73 3.54
C VAL A 3 -6.02 19.26 4.65
N THR A 4 -7.34 19.15 4.48
CA THR A 4 -8.30 19.54 5.51
C THR A 4 -8.27 18.52 6.65
N ILE A 5 -7.59 18.86 7.75
CA ILE A 5 -7.47 18.05 8.96
C ILE A 5 -8.50 18.54 9.99
N GLN A 6 -9.22 17.61 10.63
CA GLN A 6 -10.08 17.92 11.78
C GLN A 6 -9.56 17.20 13.04
N ARG A 7 -9.24 17.97 14.09
CA ARG A 7 -8.88 17.48 15.43
C ARG A 7 -10.15 17.00 16.15
N SER A 8 -10.31 15.68 16.37
CA SER A 8 -11.30 15.14 17.33
C SER A 8 -11.07 13.65 17.63
N ALA A 9 -11.44 13.21 18.84
CA ALA A 9 -11.37 11.80 19.25
C ALA A 9 -12.47 10.97 18.55
N GLY A 10 -12.04 10.06 17.65
CA GLY A 10 -12.94 9.24 16.82
C GLY A 10 -12.50 9.11 15.35
N HIS A 11 -11.44 9.81 14.94
CA HIS A 11 -11.00 9.89 13.54
C HIS A 11 -10.00 8.80 13.15
N ASN A 12 -10.06 8.37 11.88
CA ASN A 12 -9.19 7.34 11.28
C ASN A 12 -7.74 7.80 11.09
N ILE A 13 -7.46 9.11 11.15
CA ILE A 13 -6.13 9.70 10.95
C ILE A 13 -5.90 10.76 12.04
N LYS A 14 -4.70 10.80 12.61
CA LYS A 14 -4.26 11.79 13.62
C LYS A 14 -2.85 12.30 13.32
N TRP A 15 -2.57 13.56 13.68
CA TRP A 15 -1.35 14.32 13.29
C TRP A 15 -0.70 15.07 14.47
N PRO A 16 -0.07 14.37 15.43
CA PRO A 16 0.84 14.96 16.41
C PRO A 16 2.18 15.39 15.80
N LEU A 17 2.91 16.23 16.52
CA LEU A 17 4.33 16.48 16.25
C LEU A 17 5.20 15.25 16.56
N ARG A 18 6.40 15.24 15.98
CA ARG A 18 7.44 14.27 16.27
C ARG A 18 8.13 14.53 17.62
N SER A 19 7.43 14.22 18.71
CA SER A 19 8.01 14.21 20.05
C SER A 19 9.21 13.26 20.17
N THR A 20 10.17 13.57 21.05
CA THR A 20 11.26 12.64 21.44
C THR A 20 10.76 11.40 22.19
N LYS A 21 9.48 11.41 22.60
CA LYS A 21 8.76 10.24 23.15
C LYS A 21 8.45 9.23 22.03
N THR A 22 9.35 8.27 21.80
CA THR A 22 9.13 7.19 20.81
C THR A 22 7.85 6.40 21.15
N ALA A 23 6.81 6.56 20.33
CA ALA A 23 5.47 6.02 20.54
C ALA A 23 5.39 4.51 20.23
N ASN A 24 6.04 3.70 21.06
CA ASN A 24 6.02 2.25 20.98
C ASN A 24 4.76 1.68 21.67
N HIS A 25 3.94 0.94 20.95
CA HIS A 25 2.80 0.22 21.54
C HIS A 25 3.32 -0.96 22.38
N GLN A 26 3.47 -0.75 23.69
CA GLN A 26 4.07 -1.75 24.58
C GLN A 26 3.09 -2.90 24.89
N VAL A 27 3.58 -4.14 24.88
CA VAL A 27 2.80 -5.36 25.20
C VAL A 27 2.10 -5.27 26.57
N ALA A 28 2.75 -4.62 27.55
CA ALA A 28 2.19 -4.40 28.89
C ALA A 28 0.87 -3.59 28.91
N THR A 29 0.59 -2.80 27.87
CA THR A 29 -0.68 -2.05 27.71
C THR A 29 -1.90 -2.97 27.70
N CYS A 30 -1.75 -4.20 27.16
CA CYS A 30 -2.81 -5.21 27.14
C CYS A 30 -3.14 -5.75 28.54
N LEU A 31 -2.17 -5.76 29.46
CA LEU A 31 -2.31 -6.31 30.81
C LEU A 31 -2.97 -5.31 31.79
N HIS A 32 -2.82 -4.00 31.55
CA HIS A 32 -3.32 -2.95 32.45
C HIS A 32 -4.18 -1.92 31.70
N ILE A 33 -5.33 -2.36 31.18
CA ILE A 33 -6.22 -1.54 30.34
C ILE A 33 -6.73 -0.23 30.98
N LEU A 34 -6.78 -0.15 32.32
CA LEU A 34 -7.19 1.06 33.06
C LEU A 34 -6.02 1.98 33.46
N GLN A 35 -4.79 1.47 33.39
CA GLN A 35 -3.55 2.21 33.66
C GLN A 35 -2.50 1.82 32.61
N PRO A 36 -2.74 2.17 31.33
CA PRO A 36 -1.86 1.78 30.24
C PRO A 36 -0.50 2.47 30.38
N VAL A 37 0.58 1.73 30.18
CA VAL A 37 1.97 2.25 30.24
C VAL A 37 2.22 3.31 29.16
N PHE A 38 1.39 3.33 28.12
CA PHE A 38 1.41 4.29 27.03
C PHE A 38 -0.02 4.73 26.70
N ASN A 39 -0.30 6.04 26.75
CA ASN A 39 -1.60 6.62 26.37
C ASN A 39 -1.42 7.54 25.15
N PHE A 40 -1.89 7.09 23.98
CA PHE A 40 -1.80 7.85 22.73
C PHE A 40 -2.49 9.22 22.76
N GLN A 41 -3.54 9.38 23.56
CA GLN A 41 -4.35 10.61 23.59
C GLN A 41 -3.54 11.83 24.10
N GLN A 42 -2.45 11.58 24.85
CA GLN A 42 -1.52 12.62 25.32
C GLN A 42 -0.89 13.45 24.19
N PHE A 43 -0.72 12.90 22.99
CA PHE A 43 -0.16 13.59 21.81
C PHE A 43 -1.19 14.44 21.03
N ILE A 44 -2.28 14.82 21.68
CA ILE A 44 -3.40 15.56 21.07
C ILE A 44 -3.87 16.60 22.08
N ASP A 45 -3.99 16.16 23.33
CA ASP A 45 -4.33 16.97 24.51
C ASP A 45 -3.24 18.00 24.89
N ASP A 46 -2.03 17.87 24.33
CA ASP A 46 -0.93 18.84 24.46
C ASP A 46 -1.10 20.08 23.56
N ASP A 47 -2.00 20.03 22.58
CA ASP A 47 -2.37 21.10 21.64
C ASP A 47 -1.19 21.79 20.92
N GLU A 48 -0.10 21.05 20.67
CA GLU A 48 1.09 21.56 19.99
C GLU A 48 0.75 22.12 18.58
N ASN A 49 1.41 23.22 18.20
CA ASN A 49 1.28 23.84 16.88
C ASN A 49 1.76 22.88 15.79
N ILE A 50 1.03 22.81 14.66
CA ILE A 50 1.33 21.90 13.54
C ILE A 50 1.69 22.63 12.23
N VAL A 51 1.87 23.95 12.27
CA VAL A 51 2.21 24.75 11.08
C VAL A 51 3.74 24.76 10.90
N ASP A 52 4.18 24.25 9.75
CA ASP A 52 5.58 24.17 9.28
C ASP A 52 6.54 23.31 10.14
N GLU A 53 6.01 22.30 10.84
CA GLU A 53 6.74 21.38 11.74
C GLU A 53 6.93 19.94 11.18
N ASP A 54 7.74 19.11 11.85
CA ASP A 54 7.92 17.67 11.54
C ASP A 54 6.71 16.84 12.06
N LEU A 55 5.75 16.58 11.17
CA LEU A 55 4.47 15.93 11.47
C LEU A 55 4.53 14.39 11.33
N VAL A 56 3.93 13.67 12.29
CA VAL A 56 3.81 12.20 12.22
C VAL A 56 2.38 11.78 11.90
N ALA A 57 2.19 11.04 10.81
CA ALA A 57 0.90 10.47 10.44
C ALA A 57 0.59 9.19 11.23
N TRP A 58 -0.52 9.15 11.98
CA TRP A 58 -1.04 7.93 12.59
C TRP A 58 -2.36 7.55 11.93
N VAL A 59 -2.35 6.44 11.18
CA VAL A 59 -3.50 5.96 10.40
C VAL A 59 -4.04 4.67 11.02
N THR A 60 -5.33 4.67 11.40
CA THR A 60 -6.03 3.50 11.95
C THR A 60 -6.87 2.84 10.84
N ILE A 61 -6.71 1.52 10.65
CA ILE A 61 -7.35 0.79 9.54
C ILE A 61 -8.12 -0.43 10.05
N GLY A 62 -9.44 -0.29 10.17
CA GLY A 62 -10.36 -1.29 10.72
C GLY A 62 -11.37 -1.85 9.70
N MET A 63 -12.15 -2.83 10.15
CA MET A 63 -13.44 -3.20 9.55
C MET A 63 -14.39 -3.67 10.66
N TYR A 64 -15.69 -3.75 10.36
CA TYR A 64 -16.65 -4.47 11.17
C TYR A 64 -16.89 -5.86 10.55
N HIS A 65 -16.31 -6.91 11.14
CA HIS A 65 -16.46 -8.29 10.63
C HIS A 65 -17.66 -8.95 11.30
N ILE A 66 -18.77 -9.05 10.56
CA ILE A 66 -19.88 -9.94 10.90
C ILE A 66 -19.56 -11.29 10.26
N THR A 67 -19.30 -12.31 11.08
CA THR A 67 -18.95 -13.65 10.57
C THR A 67 -20.14 -14.29 9.87
N HIS A 68 -19.90 -14.89 8.70
CA HIS A 68 -20.91 -15.58 7.91
C HIS A 68 -20.48 -17.00 7.52
N LYS A 69 -21.30 -17.77 6.80
CA LYS A 69 -21.02 -19.20 6.57
C LYS A 69 -19.77 -19.43 5.72
N GLU A 70 -19.47 -18.47 4.87
CA GLU A 70 -18.34 -18.42 3.95
C GLU A 70 -17.03 -17.94 4.61
N ASP A 71 -17.03 -17.75 5.95
CA ASP A 71 -15.83 -17.71 6.79
C ASP A 71 -15.36 -19.12 7.25
N ILE A 72 -16.10 -20.18 6.92
CA ILE A 72 -15.77 -21.56 7.31
C ILE A 72 -15.15 -22.29 6.10
N PRO A 73 -13.97 -22.94 6.23
CA PRO A 73 -13.18 -23.16 7.46
C PRO A 73 -12.24 -22.00 7.81
N VAL A 74 -12.07 -21.00 6.93
CA VAL A 74 -11.22 -19.83 7.15
C VAL A 74 -11.79 -18.60 6.45
N THR A 75 -11.71 -17.44 7.10
CA THR A 75 -12.03 -16.13 6.51
C THR A 75 -11.20 -15.90 5.24
N HIS A 76 -11.89 -15.59 4.15
CA HIS A 76 -11.28 -15.44 2.82
C HIS A 76 -10.67 -14.04 2.64
N THR A 77 -9.50 -13.96 1.99
CA THR A 77 -8.78 -12.68 1.80
C THR A 77 -9.47 -11.64 0.91
N PRO A 78 -10.20 -11.99 -0.18
CA PRO A 78 -10.94 -11.03 -1.00
C PRO A 78 -11.97 -10.24 -0.17
N GLY A 79 -12.06 -8.92 -0.37
CA GLY A 79 -12.96 -8.05 0.40
C GLY A 79 -12.51 -7.77 1.85
N MET A 80 -11.73 -8.67 2.45
CA MET A 80 -11.19 -8.52 3.81
C MET A 80 -9.86 -7.75 3.86
N SER A 81 -9.24 -7.52 2.70
CA SER A 81 -8.04 -6.67 2.55
C SER A 81 -8.36 -5.19 2.80
N ARG A 82 -7.35 -4.45 3.26
CA ARG A 82 -7.46 -3.03 3.59
C ARG A 82 -6.17 -2.32 3.17
N SER A 83 -6.27 -1.09 2.71
CA SER A 83 -5.11 -0.28 2.32
C SER A 83 -5.36 1.21 2.53
N PHE A 84 -4.27 1.96 2.59
CA PHE A 84 -4.23 3.40 2.37
C PHE A 84 -3.13 3.68 1.34
N TYR A 85 -3.21 4.81 0.65
CA TYR A 85 -2.24 5.17 -0.38
C TYR A 85 -1.70 6.57 -0.10
N LEU A 86 -0.38 6.72 -0.11
CA LEU A 86 0.29 8.01 -0.14
C LEU A 86 0.54 8.35 -1.62
N THR A 87 -0.33 9.18 -2.20
CA THR A 87 -0.20 9.66 -3.58
C THR A 87 0.45 11.05 -3.61
N PRO A 88 1.40 11.31 -4.53
CA PRO A 88 1.94 12.66 -4.73
C PRO A 88 0.83 13.64 -5.16
N PHE A 89 0.75 14.80 -4.52
CA PHE A 89 -0.21 15.86 -4.88
C PHE A 89 0.54 17.19 -4.99
N ASN A 90 0.72 17.67 -6.22
CA ASN A 90 1.53 18.86 -6.57
C ASN A 90 2.97 18.80 -6.01
N TYR A 91 3.57 17.60 -5.98
CA TYR A 91 4.95 17.34 -5.52
C TYR A 91 5.95 17.20 -6.68
N PHE A 92 5.46 16.83 -7.87
CA PHE A 92 6.22 16.74 -9.11
C PHE A 92 5.54 17.63 -10.18
N ASP A 93 6.33 18.18 -11.11
CA ASP A 93 5.82 18.98 -12.22
C ASP A 93 5.03 18.15 -13.26
N GLU A 94 5.36 16.85 -13.37
CA GLU A 94 4.64 15.88 -14.21
C GLU A 94 4.53 14.51 -13.53
N SER A 95 3.84 13.56 -14.17
CA SER A 95 3.73 12.19 -13.64
C SER A 95 5.08 11.46 -13.69
N PRO A 96 5.64 10.98 -12.57
CA PRO A 96 6.94 10.32 -12.57
C PRO A 96 6.95 9.02 -13.40
N GLY A 97 5.77 8.43 -13.68
CA GLY A 97 5.62 7.29 -14.58
C GLY A 97 6.02 7.57 -16.04
N MET A 98 6.08 8.84 -16.46
CA MET A 98 6.54 9.25 -17.80
C MET A 98 8.01 8.87 -18.05
N SER A 99 8.82 8.77 -16.99
CA SER A 99 10.24 8.39 -17.07
C SER A 99 10.48 6.89 -17.29
N VAL A 100 9.43 6.06 -17.28
CA VAL A 100 9.56 4.59 -17.24
C VAL A 100 9.49 3.99 -18.65
N ASN A 101 10.58 3.35 -19.07
CA ASN A 101 10.73 2.71 -20.39
C ASN A 101 9.70 1.59 -20.71
N ASN A 102 8.86 1.20 -19.74
CA ASN A 102 7.80 0.20 -19.92
C ASN A 102 6.59 0.73 -20.71
N ALA A 103 6.54 2.02 -21.03
CA ALA A 103 5.52 2.60 -21.89
C ALA A 103 5.68 2.12 -23.36
N ILE A 104 4.58 1.67 -23.97
CA ILE A 104 4.49 1.40 -25.41
C ILE A 104 3.64 2.50 -26.05
N ARG A 105 4.19 3.17 -27.06
CA ARG A 105 3.47 4.16 -27.89
C ARG A 105 3.17 3.56 -29.27
N LEU A 106 1.96 3.82 -29.75
CA LEU A 106 1.45 3.39 -31.06
C LEU A 106 1.05 4.63 -31.86
N ASP A 107 1.73 4.89 -32.97
CA ASP A 107 1.39 5.99 -33.88
C ASP A 107 0.81 5.43 -35.19
N ALA A 108 -0.34 5.96 -35.61
CA ALA A 108 -0.98 5.58 -36.87
C ALA A 108 -0.20 6.14 -38.08
N VAL A 109 0.01 5.31 -39.10
CA VAL A 109 0.65 5.70 -40.37
C VAL A 109 -0.40 5.67 -41.47
N GLU A 110 -0.91 6.85 -41.82
CA GLU A 110 -1.94 7.03 -42.84
C GLU A 110 -1.38 6.96 -44.27
N ARG A 111 -2.16 6.39 -45.20
CA ARG A 111 -2.03 6.57 -46.65
C ARG A 111 -3.43 6.74 -47.26
N ASP A 112 -3.58 7.68 -48.17
CA ASP A 112 -4.82 7.92 -48.93
C ASP A 112 -6.08 8.05 -48.05
N GLY A 113 -5.92 8.65 -46.86
CA GLY A 113 -7.00 8.85 -45.87
C GLY A 113 -7.41 7.58 -45.12
N LYS A 114 -6.54 6.56 -45.05
CA LYS A 114 -6.75 5.31 -44.30
C LYS A 114 -5.49 4.88 -43.56
N THR A 115 -5.67 4.35 -42.35
CA THR A 115 -4.56 3.78 -41.55
C THR A 115 -3.98 2.56 -42.27
N ALA A 116 -2.75 2.70 -42.74
CA ALA A 116 -2.06 1.70 -43.57
C ALA A 116 -1.06 0.84 -42.76
N SER A 117 -0.49 1.40 -41.69
CA SER A 117 0.30 0.65 -40.70
C SER A 117 0.34 1.40 -39.36
N VAL A 118 1.02 0.81 -38.36
CA VAL A 118 1.24 1.40 -37.04
C VAL A 118 2.74 1.36 -36.72
N ASN A 119 3.30 2.48 -36.28
CA ASN A 119 4.64 2.54 -35.70
C ASN A 119 4.57 2.20 -34.21
N ILE A 120 5.50 1.37 -33.71
CA ILE A 120 5.48 0.83 -32.35
C ILE A 120 6.77 1.22 -31.61
N GLN A 121 6.69 2.26 -30.78
CA GLN A 121 7.82 2.71 -29.97
C GLN A 121 7.80 2.03 -28.59
N ARG A 122 8.85 1.26 -28.29
CA ARG A 122 8.99 0.44 -27.06
C ARG A 122 10.11 0.91 -26.10
N HIS A 123 10.66 2.10 -26.30
CA HIS A 123 11.68 2.72 -25.41
C HIS A 123 12.85 1.79 -24.99
N GLY A 124 13.32 0.96 -25.93
CA GLY A 124 14.42 0.00 -25.72
C GLY A 124 14.00 -1.42 -25.31
N ILE A 125 12.72 -1.67 -25.02
CA ILE A 125 12.22 -3.00 -24.66
C ILE A 125 12.11 -3.90 -25.90
N ARG A 126 12.81 -5.03 -25.80
CA ARG A 126 12.80 -6.13 -26.79
C ARG A 126 11.42 -6.75 -26.95
N SER A 127 11.09 -7.15 -28.17
CA SER A 127 9.84 -7.80 -28.54
C SER A 127 10.02 -9.24 -29.04
N ASP A 128 11.24 -9.77 -28.93
CA ASP A 128 11.71 -11.03 -29.51
C ASP A 128 12.06 -12.08 -28.44
N VAL A 129 11.53 -11.94 -27.22
CA VAL A 129 11.89 -12.77 -26.05
C VAL A 129 10.64 -13.25 -25.31
N ASP A 130 10.11 -14.40 -25.73
CA ASP A 130 9.07 -15.14 -25.01
C ASP A 130 9.70 -16.19 -24.07
N CYS A 131 10.10 -15.76 -22.88
CA CYS A 131 10.74 -16.61 -21.87
C CYS A 131 9.72 -17.33 -20.97
N ILE A 132 8.99 -18.30 -21.51
CA ILE A 132 8.12 -19.18 -20.70
C ILE A 132 8.98 -20.10 -19.82
N PRO A 133 8.84 -20.10 -18.48
CA PRO A 133 9.58 -21.01 -17.61
C PRO A 133 9.13 -22.46 -17.82
N LYS A 134 10.08 -23.36 -18.10
CA LYS A 134 9.81 -24.77 -18.43
C LYS A 134 9.27 -25.61 -17.29
N THR A 135 9.36 -25.13 -16.05
CA THR A 135 8.91 -25.80 -14.83
C THR A 135 8.30 -24.79 -13.88
N ASN A 136 7.28 -25.21 -13.14
CA ASN A 136 6.71 -24.47 -12.03
C ASN A 136 7.71 -24.45 -10.84
N PRO A 137 8.20 -23.28 -10.39
CA PRO A 137 9.16 -23.22 -9.28
C PRO A 137 8.63 -23.80 -7.98
N PHE A 138 7.32 -23.69 -7.74
CA PHE A 138 6.67 -24.22 -6.53
C PHE A 138 6.65 -25.75 -6.52
N GLU A 139 6.31 -26.39 -7.64
CA GLU A 139 6.42 -27.85 -7.77
C GLU A 139 7.87 -28.34 -7.67
N ALA A 140 8.84 -27.57 -8.20
CA ALA A 140 10.25 -27.92 -8.07
C ALA A 140 10.71 -27.84 -6.60
N MET A 141 10.26 -26.83 -5.85
CA MET A 141 10.46 -26.77 -4.39
C MET A 141 9.86 -27.99 -3.68
N LEU A 142 8.59 -28.32 -3.95
CA LEU A 142 7.90 -29.42 -3.25
C LEU A 142 8.46 -30.80 -3.59
N LYS A 143 8.97 -31.01 -4.81
CA LYS A 143 9.68 -32.24 -5.20
C LYS A 143 11.06 -32.37 -4.52
N ASN A 144 11.68 -31.23 -4.15
CA ASN A 144 12.97 -31.20 -3.46
C ASN A 144 12.84 -31.24 -1.92
N ASN A 145 11.78 -30.64 -1.37
CA ASN A 145 11.43 -30.70 0.04
C ASN A 145 9.89 -30.67 0.19
N PRO A 146 9.22 -31.81 0.44
CA PRO A 146 7.76 -31.88 0.57
C PRO A 146 7.25 -31.46 1.96
N CYS A 147 8.13 -31.44 2.97
CA CYS A 147 7.79 -31.25 4.37
C CYS A 147 7.01 -29.94 4.70
N PRO A 148 7.15 -28.82 3.96
CA PRO A 148 6.30 -27.64 4.13
C PRO A 148 4.81 -27.83 3.82
N ILE A 149 4.38 -28.99 3.31
CA ILE A 149 2.97 -29.29 3.02
C ILE A 149 2.47 -30.59 3.67
N VAL A 150 3.30 -31.63 3.82
CA VAL A 150 2.86 -32.96 4.29
C VAL A 150 3.32 -33.35 5.70
N GLU A 151 3.81 -32.39 6.49
CA GLU A 151 4.32 -32.56 7.88
C GLU A 151 5.28 -33.77 8.06
N CYS A 152 6.56 -33.52 7.76
CA CYS A 152 7.68 -34.35 8.23
C CYS A 152 8.12 -33.91 9.63
#